data_AF-A0A8J2WWE3-F1
#
_entry.id   AF-A0A8J2WWE3-F1
#
_cell.length_a   1.000
_cell.length_b   1.000
_cell.length_c   1.000
_cell.angle_alpha   90.00
_cell.angle_beta   90.00
_cell.angle_gamma   90.00
#
_symmetry.space_group_name_H-M   'P 1'
#
loop_
_entity.id
_entity.type
_entity.pdbx_description
1 polymer ?
#
loop_
_entity_poly.entity_id
_entity_poly.type
_entity_poly.pdbx_seq_one_letter_code
_entity_poly.pdbx_strand_id
1 'polypeptide(L)'
;MGSRAALATLVALVLATTKADEASSAAARAALARRKGLELYAPQHQIEMVPGTAPVPGTNETARLLEAKAWFEKAVEADPSDATNHAYLGNACVRLDDLEGAERAYARALERDPTNARVLSNWGSAYAKIGNYGRAVELFDQAVKLTPEDGTLAKNRDSADMFLRVEQMAAVVRGHGDVEDPWDFAGFLAGTNYSERGEVAFKMVVETYPDLHESALAHLRAATAARPLGAAHAHVLANTLVAAHMARHPERIRRGAAAPLLDEATAVLNATLNNARGLSVEARRLRPGGGALRVVCVASSERAELTRLRASVKRLGAELTVLGLGQPWRGLGSKVALLAAHLDASGVAADDLILFLDAYDVLLLPAAAQLRKRFTALEREKQGAVVFNSEVNCAPDPSMRLLYGRPADGAPFRFLNSGIYLGRARDVRSMLAVVAADVEAHHASLGADPYRFDDQRWFNRFAIAFPERVHLDARASFFHTLQDMDASDFDIVDGDLVSRISEAAPMAVHGNGNGITAFHDLSRRLAADLGWPDSSDAVFAATTSPLIS
;
A
#
# COMPACT_ATOMS: atom_id res chain seq x y z
N MET A 1 -28.55 -80.97 -8.10
CA MET A 1 -27.92 -80.32 -6.92
C MET A 1 -26.56 -79.65 -7.23
N GLY A 2 -26.12 -79.50 -8.49
CA GLY A 2 -24.75 -79.06 -8.81
C GLY A 2 -24.50 -77.58 -9.15
N SER A 3 -25.50 -76.77 -9.55
CA SER A 3 -25.22 -75.42 -10.07
C SER A 3 -25.24 -74.29 -9.04
N ARG A 4 -26.07 -74.38 -7.99
CA ARG A 4 -26.13 -73.35 -6.94
C ARG A 4 -24.92 -73.37 -6.01
N ALA A 5 -24.38 -74.55 -5.71
CA ALA A 5 -23.16 -74.67 -4.93
C ALA A 5 -21.93 -74.16 -5.71
N ALA A 6 -21.83 -74.50 -7.01
CA ALA A 6 -20.75 -74.00 -7.86
C ALA A 6 -20.80 -72.47 -8.06
N LEU A 7 -22.00 -71.88 -8.23
CA LEU A 7 -22.15 -70.43 -8.37
C LEU A 7 -21.87 -69.69 -7.05
N ALA A 8 -22.28 -70.25 -5.90
CA ALA A 8 -21.96 -69.70 -4.59
C ALA A 8 -20.44 -69.77 -4.30
N THR A 9 -19.77 -70.84 -4.70
CA THR A 9 -18.31 -70.96 -4.59
C THR A 9 -17.59 -70.02 -5.57
N LEU A 10 -18.08 -69.84 -6.81
CA LEU A 10 -17.47 -68.90 -7.76
C LEU A 10 -17.68 -67.44 -7.34
N VAL A 11 -18.84 -67.09 -6.81
CA VAL A 11 -19.13 -65.74 -6.28
C VAL A 11 -18.34 -65.50 -4.98
N ALA A 12 -18.18 -66.51 -4.12
CA ALA A 12 -17.32 -66.41 -2.94
C ALA A 12 -15.84 -66.32 -3.32
N LEU A 13 -15.39 -67.01 -4.37
CA LEU A 13 -14.01 -66.95 -4.87
C LEU A 13 -13.72 -65.60 -5.55
N VAL A 14 -14.65 -65.10 -6.37
CA VAL A 14 -14.56 -63.77 -6.99
C VAL A 14 -14.61 -62.66 -5.94
N LEU A 15 -15.50 -62.76 -4.94
CA LEU A 15 -15.58 -61.79 -3.83
C LEU A 15 -14.39 -61.90 -2.85
N ALA A 16 -13.80 -63.09 -2.70
CA ALA A 16 -12.57 -63.29 -1.92
C ALA A 16 -11.34 -62.76 -2.68
N THR A 17 -11.31 -62.86 -4.02
CA THR A 17 -10.23 -62.27 -4.83
C THR A 17 -10.35 -60.75 -4.96
N THR A 18 -11.56 -60.18 -4.97
CA THR A 18 -11.74 -58.71 -5.08
C THR A 18 -11.62 -57.98 -3.74
N LYS A 19 -11.77 -58.65 -2.59
CA LYS A 19 -11.52 -58.04 -1.26
C LYS A 19 -10.13 -58.30 -0.69
N ALA A 20 -9.38 -59.26 -1.25
CA ALA A 20 -8.00 -59.52 -0.83
C ALA A 20 -6.97 -58.62 -1.54
N ASP A 21 -7.26 -58.10 -2.74
CA ASP A 21 -6.31 -57.28 -3.50
C ASP A 21 -6.31 -55.78 -3.15
N GLU A 22 -7.39 -55.23 -2.59
CA GLU A 22 -7.41 -53.81 -2.18
C GLU A 22 -6.71 -53.54 -0.84
N ALA A 23 -6.59 -54.56 0.02
CA ALA A 23 -5.82 -54.48 1.27
C ALA A 23 -4.30 -54.70 1.08
N SER A 24 -3.86 -55.09 -0.12
CA SER A 24 -2.47 -55.45 -0.43
C SER A 24 -1.78 -54.49 -1.41
N SER A 25 -2.42 -53.39 -1.84
CA SER A 25 -1.79 -52.44 -2.75
C SER A 25 -0.76 -51.56 -2.02
N ALA A 26 0.29 -51.17 -2.75
CA ALA A 26 1.26 -50.15 -2.32
C ALA A 26 0.56 -48.89 -1.77
N ALA A 27 -0.45 -48.40 -2.48
CA ALA A 27 -1.25 -47.23 -2.10
C ALA A 27 -2.05 -47.42 -0.80
N ALA A 28 -2.64 -48.60 -0.56
CA ALA A 28 -3.37 -48.88 0.68
C ALA A 28 -2.43 -48.95 1.89
N ARG A 29 -1.25 -49.55 1.73
CA ARG A 29 -0.19 -49.55 2.76
C ARG A 29 0.32 -48.14 3.04
N ALA A 30 0.50 -47.33 1.99
CA ALA A 30 0.92 -45.94 2.11
C ALA A 30 -0.14 -45.08 2.84
N ALA A 31 -1.42 -45.22 2.49
CA ALA A 31 -2.52 -44.50 3.13
C ALA A 31 -2.67 -44.86 4.62
N LEU A 32 -2.51 -46.14 4.98
CA LEU A 32 -2.50 -46.59 6.36
C LEU A 32 -1.32 -46.00 7.15
N ALA A 33 -0.12 -46.04 6.57
CA ALA A 33 1.08 -45.47 7.19
C ALA A 33 0.93 -43.96 7.39
N ARG A 34 0.44 -43.22 6.37
CA ARG A 34 0.13 -41.79 6.45
C ARG A 34 -0.87 -41.47 7.55
N ARG A 35 -1.95 -42.26 7.68
CA ARG A 35 -2.96 -42.05 8.73
C ARG A 35 -2.35 -42.16 10.13
N LYS A 36 -1.54 -43.19 10.36
CA LYS A 36 -0.82 -43.36 11.64
C LYS A 36 0.14 -42.20 11.92
N GLY A 37 0.86 -41.74 10.88
CA GLY A 37 1.69 -40.54 10.99
C GLY A 37 0.88 -39.30 11.40
N LEU A 38 -0.30 -39.10 10.81
CA LEU A 38 -1.19 -37.98 11.13
C LEU A 38 -1.75 -38.01 12.56
N GLU A 39 -2.10 -39.19 13.07
CA GLU A 39 -2.56 -39.36 14.46
C GLU A 39 -1.50 -38.89 15.47
N LEU A 40 -0.23 -39.16 15.19
CA LEU A 40 0.92 -38.74 16.00
C LEU A 40 1.32 -37.29 15.75
N TYR A 41 1.09 -36.79 14.53
CA TYR A 41 1.35 -35.41 14.14
C TYR A 41 0.36 -34.41 14.74
N ALA A 42 -0.89 -34.81 15.04
CA ALA A 42 -1.99 -33.92 15.39
C ALA A 42 -2.48 -33.92 16.87
N PRO A 43 -1.63 -33.78 17.91
CA PRO A 43 -2.10 -33.31 19.21
C PRO A 43 -1.98 -31.77 19.29
N GLN A 44 -3.12 -31.09 19.13
CA GLN A 44 -3.40 -29.68 19.49
C GLN A 44 -2.27 -28.66 19.27
N HIS A 45 -2.17 -28.09 18.07
CA HIS A 45 -1.97 -26.66 17.78
C HIS A 45 -1.94 -26.55 16.25
N GLN A 46 -2.73 -25.64 15.67
CA GLN A 46 -2.46 -25.17 14.31
C GLN A 46 -1.00 -24.67 14.29
N ILE A 47 -0.29 -24.83 13.17
CA ILE A 47 1.02 -24.20 13.00
C ILE A 47 0.76 -22.68 12.99
N GLU A 48 0.69 -22.07 14.18
CA GLU A 48 0.72 -20.64 14.34
C GLU A 48 2.15 -20.18 14.01
N MET A 49 2.26 -19.07 13.28
CA MET A 49 3.53 -18.40 13.02
C MET A 49 4.07 -17.82 14.33
N VAL A 50 4.67 -18.66 15.17
CA VAL A 50 5.45 -18.23 16.33
C VAL A 50 6.93 -18.44 15.98
N PRO A 51 7.74 -17.37 15.90
CA PRO A 51 9.18 -17.51 15.69
C PRO A 51 9.81 -18.30 16.85
N GLY A 52 10.63 -19.32 16.53
CA GLY A 52 11.67 -19.82 17.43
C GLY A 52 11.30 -20.86 18.50
N THR A 53 10.11 -21.48 18.50
CA THR A 53 9.82 -22.59 19.44
C THR A 53 10.05 -23.95 18.79
N ALA A 54 11.30 -24.41 18.76
CA ALA A 54 11.60 -25.82 18.52
C ALA A 54 11.03 -26.68 19.67
N PRO A 55 10.51 -27.89 19.40
CA PRO A 55 10.14 -28.79 20.48
C PRO A 55 11.41 -29.15 21.28
N VAL A 56 11.34 -29.00 22.60
CA VAL A 56 12.51 -29.19 23.47
C VAL A 56 13.01 -30.64 23.32
N PRO A 57 14.31 -30.86 23.03
CA PRO A 57 14.88 -32.20 22.91
C PRO A 57 14.58 -33.05 24.15
N GLY A 58 14.14 -34.30 23.95
CA GLY A 58 13.82 -35.22 25.04
C GLY A 58 12.40 -35.11 25.62
N THR A 59 11.52 -34.31 25.03
CA THR A 59 10.10 -34.24 25.42
C THR A 59 9.24 -35.32 24.74
N ASN A 60 8.08 -35.60 25.33
CA ASN A 60 7.06 -36.48 24.73
C ASN A 60 6.57 -35.99 23.37
N GLU A 61 6.64 -34.68 23.10
CA GLU A 61 6.29 -34.13 21.79
C GLU A 61 7.33 -34.48 20.72
N THR A 62 8.62 -34.30 21.02
CA THR A 62 9.71 -34.69 20.10
C THR A 62 9.69 -36.18 19.80
N ALA A 63 9.43 -37.03 20.81
CA ALA A 63 9.30 -38.47 20.61
C ALA A 63 8.14 -38.84 19.67
N ARG A 64 6.97 -38.21 19.84
CA ARG A 64 5.81 -38.40 18.94
C ARG A 64 6.08 -37.90 17.53
N LEU A 65 6.79 -36.78 17.39
CA LEU A 65 7.17 -36.23 16.09
C LEU A 65 8.16 -37.11 15.34
N LEU A 66 9.15 -37.70 16.04
CA LEU A 66 10.06 -38.68 15.46
C LEU A 66 9.31 -39.94 15.02
N GLU A 67 8.34 -40.39 15.80
CA GLU A 67 7.49 -41.53 15.42
C GLU A 67 6.58 -41.19 14.22
N ALA A 68 6.00 -39.98 14.18
CA ALA A 68 5.23 -39.50 13.05
C ALA A 68 6.07 -39.45 11.76
N LYS A 69 7.30 -38.94 11.83
CA LYS A 69 8.27 -38.94 10.71
C LYS A 69 8.51 -40.35 10.20
N ALA A 70 8.78 -41.32 11.08
CA ALA A 70 8.99 -42.72 10.70
C ALA A 70 7.76 -43.35 10.00
N TRP A 71 6.55 -42.94 10.39
CA TRP A 71 5.33 -43.37 9.69
C TRP A 71 5.16 -42.73 8.31
N PHE A 72 5.57 -41.46 8.15
CA PHE A 72 5.58 -40.81 6.83
C PHE A 72 6.66 -41.39 5.92
N GLU A 73 7.83 -41.77 6.44
CA GLU A 73 8.86 -42.49 5.69
C GLU A 73 8.32 -43.83 5.16
N LYS A 74 7.64 -44.62 6.00
CA LYS A 74 6.93 -45.85 5.56
C LYS A 74 5.86 -45.59 4.51
N ALA A 75 5.18 -44.44 4.57
CA ALA A 75 4.19 -44.07 3.56
C ALA A 75 4.87 -43.78 2.21
N VAL A 76 6.00 -43.07 2.22
CA VAL A 76 6.83 -42.81 1.04
C VAL A 76 7.44 -44.09 0.47
N GLU A 77 7.93 -45.01 1.30
CA GLU A 77 8.44 -46.31 0.86
C GLU A 77 7.35 -47.17 0.20
N ALA A 78 6.15 -47.16 0.77
CA ALA A 78 5.03 -47.92 0.26
C ALA A 78 4.48 -47.34 -1.06
N ASP A 79 4.44 -46.03 -1.21
CA ASP A 79 4.09 -45.35 -2.47
C ASP A 79 4.95 -44.09 -2.70
N PRO A 80 6.08 -44.23 -3.42
CA PRO A 80 6.99 -43.11 -3.71
C PRO A 80 6.45 -42.11 -4.74
N SER A 81 5.33 -42.42 -5.40
CA SER A 81 4.75 -41.59 -6.47
C SER A 81 3.74 -40.56 -5.96
N ASP A 82 3.17 -40.79 -4.77
CA ASP A 82 2.20 -39.87 -4.15
C ASP A 82 2.91 -38.65 -3.54
N ALA A 83 2.73 -37.50 -4.19
CA ALA A 83 3.23 -36.19 -3.74
C ALA A 83 2.81 -35.86 -2.30
N THR A 84 1.64 -36.33 -1.86
CA THR A 84 1.09 -36.07 -0.54
C THR A 84 1.93 -36.73 0.57
N ASN A 85 2.45 -37.94 0.32
CA ASN A 85 3.30 -38.64 1.30
C ASN A 85 4.61 -37.90 1.52
N HIS A 86 5.23 -37.42 0.45
CA HIS A 86 6.42 -36.57 0.50
C HIS A 86 6.14 -35.23 1.19
N ALA A 87 4.99 -34.60 0.94
CA ALA A 87 4.62 -33.35 1.61
C ALA A 87 4.47 -33.51 3.13
N TYR A 88 3.84 -34.58 3.60
CA TYR A 88 3.71 -34.84 5.04
C TYR A 88 5.04 -35.21 5.70
N LEU A 89 5.91 -35.94 5.00
CA LEU A 89 7.28 -36.16 5.46
C LEU A 89 8.02 -34.83 5.63
N GLY A 90 7.90 -33.91 4.66
CA GLY A 90 8.47 -32.57 4.76
C GLY A 90 7.95 -31.77 5.95
N ASN A 91 6.63 -31.77 6.16
CA ASN A 91 6.00 -31.10 7.31
C ASN A 91 6.48 -31.65 8.67
N ALA A 92 6.73 -32.96 8.77
CA ALA A 92 7.27 -33.58 9.98
C ALA A 92 8.73 -33.18 10.22
N CYS A 93 9.54 -33.15 9.17
CA CYS A 93 10.92 -32.66 9.22
C CYS A 93 10.99 -31.20 9.69
N VAL A 94 10.13 -30.30 9.19
CA VAL A 94 10.07 -28.90 9.65
C VAL A 94 9.75 -28.76 11.14
N ARG A 95 8.87 -29.61 11.69
CA ARG A 95 8.56 -29.61 13.13
C ARG A 95 9.69 -30.15 13.98
N LEU A 96 10.51 -31.04 13.43
CA LEU A 96 11.72 -31.57 14.04
C LEU A 96 12.95 -30.68 13.83
N ASP A 97 12.78 -29.52 13.18
CA ASP A 97 13.87 -28.61 12.79
C ASP A 97 14.90 -29.24 11.82
N ASP A 98 14.50 -30.34 11.15
CA ASP A 98 15.27 -31.02 10.10
C ASP A 98 14.98 -30.36 8.74
N LEU A 99 15.57 -29.18 8.53
CA LEU A 99 15.36 -28.41 7.30
C LEU A 99 15.80 -29.17 6.04
N GLU A 100 16.96 -29.82 6.07
CA GLU A 100 17.48 -30.55 4.92
C GLU A 100 16.57 -31.72 4.53
N GLY A 101 16.04 -32.44 5.54
CA GLY A 101 15.03 -33.46 5.33
C GLY A 101 13.74 -32.90 4.75
N ALA A 102 13.32 -31.71 5.19
CA ALA A 102 12.14 -31.02 4.67
C ALA A 102 12.32 -30.59 3.20
N GLU A 103 13.44 -29.98 2.85
CA GLU A 103 13.74 -29.56 1.47
C GLU A 103 13.74 -30.75 0.51
N ARG A 104 14.40 -31.86 0.86
CA ARG A 104 14.40 -33.07 0.04
C ARG A 104 12.98 -33.59 -0.17
N ALA A 105 12.17 -33.63 0.88
CA ALA A 105 10.81 -34.14 0.82
C ALA A 105 9.88 -33.22 0.01
N TYR A 106 9.95 -31.89 0.20
CA TYR A 106 9.16 -30.94 -0.60
C TYR A 106 9.58 -30.91 -2.07
N ALA A 107 10.87 -30.99 -2.37
CA ALA A 107 11.36 -31.11 -3.75
C ALA A 107 10.81 -32.38 -4.41
N ARG A 108 10.85 -33.53 -3.74
CA ARG A 108 10.26 -34.78 -4.25
C ARG A 108 8.74 -34.69 -4.41
N ALA A 109 8.04 -33.98 -3.52
CA ALA A 109 6.61 -33.75 -3.67
C ALA A 109 6.31 -32.93 -4.94
N LEU A 110 7.06 -31.85 -5.21
CA LEU A 110 6.88 -31.01 -6.39
C LEU A 110 7.38 -31.64 -7.70
N GLU A 111 8.34 -32.57 -7.65
CA GLU A 111 8.69 -33.42 -8.80
C GLU A 111 7.53 -34.31 -9.25
N ARG A 112 6.63 -34.67 -8.34
CA ARG A 112 5.46 -35.53 -8.62
C ARG A 112 4.21 -34.72 -8.95
N ASP A 113 4.03 -33.58 -8.29
CA ASP A 113 2.94 -32.63 -8.55
C ASP A 113 3.50 -31.19 -8.55
N PRO A 114 3.96 -30.69 -9.71
CA PRO A 114 4.50 -29.34 -9.84
C PRO A 114 3.48 -28.22 -9.59
N THR A 115 2.19 -28.55 -9.61
CA THR A 115 1.09 -27.59 -9.45
C THR A 115 0.56 -27.49 -8.03
N ASN A 116 1.22 -28.16 -7.07
CA ASN A 116 0.77 -28.19 -5.70
C ASN A 116 1.11 -26.91 -4.92
N ALA A 117 0.25 -25.89 -5.02
CA ALA A 117 0.40 -24.61 -4.32
C ALA A 117 0.57 -24.77 -2.79
N ARG A 118 -0.07 -25.77 -2.20
CA ARG A 118 0.04 -26.06 -0.76
C ARG A 118 1.45 -26.52 -0.37
N VAL A 119 2.10 -27.34 -1.19
CA VAL A 119 3.49 -27.78 -0.93
C VAL A 119 4.46 -26.60 -1.05
N LEU A 120 4.29 -25.74 -2.06
CA LEU A 120 5.06 -24.50 -2.19
C LEU A 120 4.87 -23.58 -0.98
N SER A 121 3.63 -23.42 -0.50
CA SER A 121 3.35 -22.65 0.72
C SER A 121 4.01 -23.24 1.96
N ASN A 122 3.91 -24.56 2.16
CA ASN A 122 4.52 -25.21 3.32
C ASN A 122 6.05 -25.10 3.31
N TRP A 123 6.66 -25.19 2.12
CA TRP A 123 8.09 -24.98 1.97
C TRP A 123 8.48 -23.51 2.21
N GLY A 124 7.69 -22.55 1.71
CA GLY A 124 7.88 -21.13 2.00
C GLY A 124 7.79 -20.83 3.50
N SER A 125 6.82 -21.41 4.20
CA SER A 125 6.69 -21.30 5.66
C SER A 125 7.87 -21.92 6.40
N ALA A 126 8.43 -23.02 5.90
CA ALA A 126 9.63 -23.65 6.47
C ALA A 126 10.84 -22.70 6.41
N TYR A 127 11.06 -22.03 5.27
CA TYR A 127 12.11 -21.03 5.13
C TYR A 127 11.86 -19.78 5.98
N ALA A 128 10.61 -19.33 6.10
CA ALA A 128 10.26 -18.21 6.98
C ALA A 128 10.56 -18.53 8.46
N LYS A 129 10.28 -19.77 8.90
CA LYS A 129 10.52 -20.21 10.29
C LYS A 129 12.00 -20.11 10.70
N ILE A 130 12.91 -20.36 9.77
CA ILE A 130 14.36 -20.31 10.01
C ILE A 130 14.97 -18.93 9.66
N GLY A 131 14.15 -17.93 9.35
CA GLY A 131 14.59 -16.58 8.99
C GLY A 131 15.08 -16.40 7.56
N ASN A 132 14.99 -17.42 6.69
CA ASN A 132 15.34 -17.25 5.27
C ASN A 132 14.16 -16.69 4.48
N TYR A 133 13.83 -15.42 4.74
CA TYR A 133 12.64 -14.79 4.17
C TYR A 133 12.72 -14.60 2.65
N GLY A 134 13.92 -14.51 2.07
CA GLY A 134 14.10 -14.43 0.61
C GLY A 134 13.58 -15.66 -0.11
N ARG A 135 13.99 -16.84 0.35
CA ARG A 135 13.49 -18.12 -0.22
C ARG A 135 12.01 -18.33 0.08
N ALA A 136 11.53 -17.85 1.22
CA ALA A 136 10.10 -17.89 1.55
C ALA A 136 9.26 -17.09 0.55
N VAL A 137 9.66 -15.86 0.22
CA VAL A 137 8.96 -15.02 -0.78
C VAL A 137 8.92 -15.68 -2.15
N GLU A 138 10.04 -16.22 -2.63
CA GLU A 138 10.12 -16.91 -3.93
C GLU A 138 9.08 -18.05 -4.06
N LEU A 139 8.94 -18.86 -3.00
CA LEU A 139 8.03 -19.99 -2.98
C LEU A 139 6.57 -19.56 -2.82
N PHE A 140 6.30 -18.55 -2.00
CA PHE A 140 4.95 -18.00 -1.90
C PHE A 140 4.50 -17.31 -3.19
N ASP A 141 5.39 -16.62 -3.91
CA ASP A 141 5.08 -16.03 -5.22
C ASP A 141 4.73 -17.11 -6.26
N GLN A 142 5.39 -18.28 -6.22
CA GLN A 142 5.02 -19.43 -7.04
C GLN A 142 3.66 -20.01 -6.64
N ALA A 143 3.39 -20.15 -5.34
CA ALA A 143 2.10 -20.64 -4.85
C ALA A 143 0.93 -19.73 -5.24
N VAL A 144 1.11 -18.40 -5.11
CA VAL A 144 0.12 -17.38 -5.49
C VAL A 144 -0.17 -17.41 -7.00
N LYS A 145 0.83 -17.68 -7.84
CA LYS A 145 0.61 -17.82 -9.29
C LYS A 145 -0.27 -19.02 -9.66
N LEU A 146 -0.20 -20.10 -8.88
CA LEU A 146 -0.97 -21.32 -9.12
C LEU A 146 -2.40 -21.23 -8.60
N THR A 147 -2.62 -20.53 -7.48
CA THR A 147 -3.95 -20.31 -6.86
C THR A 147 -4.12 -18.85 -6.41
N PRO A 148 -4.38 -17.92 -7.36
CA PRO A 148 -4.48 -16.49 -7.07
C PRO A 148 -5.61 -16.10 -6.11
N GLU A 149 -6.66 -16.91 -6.04
CA GLU A 149 -7.85 -16.71 -5.21
C GLU A 149 -7.65 -17.07 -3.73
N ASP A 150 -6.58 -17.80 -3.37
CA ASP A 150 -6.29 -18.12 -1.97
C ASP A 150 -5.63 -16.93 -1.26
N GLY A 151 -6.47 -16.12 -0.60
CA GLY A 151 -6.03 -14.96 0.17
C GLY A 151 -5.07 -15.29 1.33
N THR A 152 -4.96 -16.54 1.75
CA THR A 152 -3.99 -16.97 2.77
C THR A 152 -2.56 -16.94 2.23
N LEU A 153 -2.37 -17.35 0.96
CA LEU A 153 -1.05 -17.35 0.31
C LEU A 153 -0.51 -15.94 0.13
N ALA A 154 -1.38 -15.00 -0.26
CA ALA A 154 -1.02 -13.59 -0.38
C ALA A 154 -0.60 -12.99 0.98
N LYS A 155 -1.30 -13.34 2.08
CA LYS A 155 -0.93 -12.91 3.43
C LYS A 155 0.41 -13.49 3.89
N ASN A 156 0.67 -14.77 3.60
CA ASN A 156 1.93 -15.42 3.95
C ASN A 156 3.11 -14.81 3.17
N ARG A 157 2.91 -14.56 1.88
CA ARG A 157 3.84 -13.87 0.99
C ARG A 157 4.19 -12.47 1.51
N ASP A 158 3.17 -11.67 1.83
CA ASP A 158 3.35 -10.31 2.30
C ASP A 158 4.01 -10.27 3.69
N SER A 159 3.73 -11.24 4.55
CA SER A 159 4.41 -11.40 5.83
C SER A 159 5.89 -11.73 5.66
N ALA A 160 6.23 -12.65 4.76
CA ALA A 160 7.63 -12.99 4.46
C ALA A 160 8.38 -11.82 3.82
N ASP A 161 7.76 -11.09 2.89
CA ASP A 161 8.35 -9.90 2.26
C ASP A 161 8.60 -8.78 3.29
N MET A 162 7.71 -8.62 4.26
CA MET A 162 7.92 -7.70 5.39
C MET A 162 9.18 -8.07 6.17
N PHE A 163 9.32 -9.33 6.59
CA PHE A 163 10.49 -9.76 7.38
C PHE A 163 11.80 -9.72 6.59
N LEU A 164 11.80 -10.06 5.30
CA LEU A 164 12.97 -9.88 4.43
C LEU A 164 13.44 -8.42 4.41
N ARG A 165 12.52 -7.48 4.30
CA ARG A 165 12.83 -6.04 4.31
C ARG A 165 13.37 -5.59 5.66
N VAL A 166 12.86 -6.15 6.76
CA VAL A 166 13.40 -5.90 8.11
C VAL A 166 14.85 -6.37 8.21
N GLU A 167 15.19 -7.56 7.68
CA GLU A 167 16.57 -8.05 7.67
C GLU A 167 17.51 -7.20 6.81
N GLN A 168 17.05 -6.80 5.62
CA GLN A 168 17.80 -5.91 4.74
C GLN A 168 18.05 -4.57 5.42
N MET A 169 17.05 -4.01 6.09
CA MET A 169 17.18 -2.77 6.85
C MET A 169 18.15 -2.94 8.03
N ALA A 170 18.03 -4.03 8.79
CA ALA A 170 18.94 -4.32 9.89
C ALA A 170 20.39 -4.53 9.41
N ALA A 171 20.59 -5.07 8.21
CA ALA A 171 21.90 -5.18 7.58
C ALA A 171 22.47 -3.81 7.16
N VAL A 172 21.63 -2.90 6.65
CA VAL A 172 22.01 -1.50 6.38
C VAL A 172 22.41 -0.80 7.67
N VAL A 173 21.62 -0.97 8.75
CA VAL A 173 21.92 -0.42 10.08
C VAL A 173 23.25 -0.97 10.64
N ARG A 174 23.49 -2.27 10.51
CA ARG A 174 24.76 -2.90 10.96
C ARG A 174 25.95 -2.55 10.08
N GLY A 175 25.75 -2.30 8.79
CA GLY A 175 26.78 -1.94 7.82
C GLY A 175 27.22 -0.48 7.92
N HIS A 176 26.35 0.41 8.41
CA HIS A 176 26.68 1.79 8.74
C HIS A 176 27.19 1.91 10.18
N GLY A 177 28.37 1.34 10.46
CA GLY A 177 29.03 1.40 11.77
C GLY A 177 29.44 2.79 12.27
N ASP A 178 29.08 3.87 11.55
CA ASP A 178 29.44 5.27 11.83
C ASP A 178 28.20 6.19 11.92
N VAL A 179 27.05 5.71 12.37
CA VAL A 179 25.97 6.63 12.79
C VAL A 179 26.24 7.02 14.24
N GLU A 180 26.77 8.23 14.44
CA GLU A 180 27.07 8.79 15.78
C GLU A 180 25.85 8.83 16.70
N ASP A 181 24.62 8.88 16.14
CA ASP A 181 23.37 8.81 16.89
C ASP A 181 22.30 7.97 16.15
N PRO A 182 21.93 6.77 16.65
CA PRO A 182 20.84 5.96 16.13
C PRO A 182 19.49 6.69 16.02
N TRP A 183 19.30 7.82 16.72
CA TRP A 183 18.09 8.63 16.68
C TRP A 183 18.01 9.63 15.53
N ASP A 184 19.12 10.02 14.89
CA ASP A 184 19.05 10.73 13.60
C ASP A 184 18.51 9.81 12.50
N PHE A 185 18.82 8.52 12.60
CA PHE A 185 18.28 7.49 11.72
C PHE A 185 16.81 7.17 12.03
N ALA A 186 16.42 7.07 13.32
CA ALA A 186 15.01 6.96 13.71
C ALA A 186 14.21 8.24 13.42
N GLY A 187 14.83 9.41 13.47
CA GLY A 187 14.30 10.71 13.09
C GLY A 187 14.16 10.87 11.57
N PHE A 188 15.07 10.28 10.79
CA PHE A 188 14.93 10.09 9.34
C PHE A 188 13.74 9.15 9.01
N LEU A 189 13.55 8.08 9.78
CA LEU A 189 12.41 7.16 9.65
C LEU A 189 11.09 7.74 10.22
N ALA A 190 11.14 8.63 11.21
CA ALA A 190 9.99 9.29 11.83
C ALA A 190 9.56 10.55 11.07
N GLY A 191 10.51 11.31 10.53
CA GLY A 191 10.32 12.49 9.68
C GLY A 191 9.68 12.14 8.33
N THR A 192 9.64 10.86 7.97
CA THR A 192 9.06 10.35 6.70
C THR A 192 7.60 9.85 6.82
N ASN A 193 6.87 10.22 7.87
CA ASN A 193 5.45 9.91 8.14
C ASN A 193 5.23 8.48 8.66
N TYR A 194 4.56 8.36 9.82
CA TYR A 194 4.40 7.08 10.51
C TYR A 194 3.28 6.24 9.87
N SER A 195 3.63 4.99 9.56
CA SER A 195 2.71 3.88 9.26
C SER A 195 2.88 2.79 10.32
N GLU A 196 2.11 1.70 10.26
CA GLU A 196 2.34 0.45 11.04
C GLU A 196 3.82 -0.02 11.04
N ARG A 197 4.67 0.50 10.14
CA ARG A 197 6.10 0.18 10.00
C ARG A 197 7.03 1.11 10.78
N GLY A 198 6.67 2.38 10.94
CA GLY A 198 7.35 3.24 11.94
C GLY A 198 7.13 2.65 13.33
N GLU A 199 5.91 2.16 13.53
CA GLU A 199 5.51 1.01 14.34
C GLU A 199 6.58 0.13 14.97
N VAL A 200 6.85 -0.88 14.16
CA VAL A 200 7.80 -1.95 14.30
C VAL A 200 9.23 -1.42 14.33
N ALA A 201 9.59 -0.39 13.54
CA ALA A 201 10.94 0.19 13.55
C ALA A 201 11.30 0.80 14.92
N PHE A 202 10.39 1.59 15.53
CA PHE A 202 10.60 2.14 16.86
C PHE A 202 10.59 1.06 17.95
N LYS A 203 9.69 0.09 17.85
CA LYS A 203 9.66 -1.07 18.76
C LYS A 203 10.99 -1.83 18.73
N MET A 204 11.54 -2.10 17.54
CA MET A 204 12.83 -2.77 17.38
C MET A 204 14.00 -1.95 17.93
N VAL A 205 14.03 -0.64 17.73
CA VAL A 205 15.10 0.23 18.29
C VAL A 205 15.06 0.24 19.82
N VAL A 206 13.88 0.33 20.43
CA VAL A 206 13.70 0.32 21.89
C VAL A 206 14.01 -1.06 22.50
N GLU A 207 13.66 -2.14 21.81
CA GLU A 207 13.99 -3.52 22.21
C GLU A 207 15.50 -3.81 22.10
N THR A 208 16.16 -3.26 21.07
CA THR A 208 17.59 -3.47 20.78
C THR A 208 18.51 -2.58 21.63
N TYR A 209 18.07 -1.37 22.01
CA TYR A 209 18.87 -0.38 22.77
C TYR A 209 18.15 0.08 24.05
N PRO A 210 18.19 -0.74 25.12
CA PRO A 210 17.45 -0.55 26.38
C PRO A 210 17.67 0.76 27.13
N ASP A 211 18.86 1.33 27.02
CA ASP A 211 19.34 2.45 27.85
C ASP A 211 18.86 3.82 27.35
N LEU A 212 18.17 3.85 26.20
CA LEU A 212 17.72 5.08 25.54
C LEU A 212 16.27 5.49 25.92
N HIS A 213 15.65 4.80 26.89
CA HIS A 213 14.24 4.96 27.29
C HIS A 213 13.87 6.37 27.80
N GLU A 214 14.73 7.01 28.59
CA GLU A 214 14.50 8.37 29.10
C GLU A 214 14.60 9.44 28.00
N SER A 215 15.44 9.22 26.98
CA SER A 215 15.58 10.10 25.82
C SER A 215 14.36 10.04 24.89
N ALA A 216 13.78 8.84 24.74
CA ALA A 216 12.51 8.63 24.03
C ALA A 216 11.34 9.37 24.71
N LEU A 217 11.28 9.32 26.05
CA LEU A 217 10.27 10.05 26.85
C LEU A 217 10.42 11.58 26.70
N ALA A 218 11.66 12.08 26.63
CA ALA A 218 11.96 13.50 26.45
C ALA A 218 11.56 14.02 25.05
N HIS A 219 11.80 13.24 24.00
CA HIS A 219 11.33 13.55 22.64
C HIS A 219 9.80 13.55 22.55
N LEU A 220 9.14 12.65 23.27
CA LEU A 220 7.68 12.62 23.39
C LEU A 220 7.12 13.90 24.04
N ARG A 221 7.74 14.33 25.14
CA ARG A 221 7.40 15.61 25.82
C ARG A 221 7.55 16.80 24.87
N ALA A 222 8.62 16.83 24.06
CA ALA A 222 8.86 17.87 23.08
C ALA A 222 7.83 17.85 21.92
N ALA A 223 7.46 16.67 21.44
CA ALA A 223 6.44 16.50 20.41
C ALA A 223 5.02 16.89 20.88
N THR A 224 4.69 16.63 22.15
CA THR A 224 3.38 16.96 22.75
C THR A 224 3.14 18.45 22.98
N ALA A 225 4.20 19.26 23.09
CA ALA A 225 4.08 20.70 23.29
C ALA A 225 3.83 21.48 21.99
N ALA A 226 4.03 20.85 20.82
CA ALA A 226 4.12 21.57 19.56
C ALA A 226 2.80 21.68 18.78
N ARG A 227 2.02 20.60 18.51
CA ARG A 227 0.85 20.69 17.58
C ARG A 227 -0.27 19.63 17.78
N PRO A 228 -1.53 19.90 17.36
CA PRO A 228 -2.72 19.04 17.59
C PRO A 228 -2.80 17.74 16.76
N LEU A 229 -1.95 17.58 15.73
CA LEU A 229 -1.84 16.36 14.91
C LEU A 229 -1.21 15.17 15.67
N GLY A 230 -0.74 15.38 16.90
CA GLY A 230 -0.17 14.36 17.77
C GLY A 230 -1.16 13.37 18.38
N ALA A 231 -2.46 13.44 18.09
CA ALA A 231 -3.49 12.69 18.82
C ALA A 231 -3.49 11.17 18.64
N ALA A 232 -3.52 10.71 17.39
CA ALA A 232 -3.42 9.29 17.07
C ALA A 232 -1.99 8.78 17.29
N HIS A 233 -1.00 9.63 16.98
CA HIS A 233 0.43 9.40 17.23
C HIS A 233 0.74 9.16 18.71
N ALA A 234 0.12 9.92 19.63
CA ALA A 234 0.30 9.77 21.08
C ALA A 234 -0.46 8.56 21.64
N HIS A 235 -1.60 8.19 21.06
CA HIS A 235 -2.43 7.06 21.52
C HIS A 235 -1.70 5.71 21.37
N VAL A 236 -1.08 5.48 20.22
CA VAL A 236 -0.36 4.23 19.91
C VAL A 236 1.01 4.21 20.62
N LEU A 237 1.73 5.32 20.60
CA LEU A 237 3.04 5.45 21.24
C LEU A 237 2.99 5.30 22.77
N ALA A 238 1.95 5.86 23.42
CA ALA A 238 1.72 5.66 24.86
C ALA A 238 1.38 4.20 25.19
N ASN A 239 0.56 3.53 24.38
CA ASN A 239 0.23 2.11 24.57
C ASN A 239 1.46 1.20 24.40
N THR A 240 2.33 1.48 23.43
CA THR A 240 3.55 0.70 23.16
C THR A 240 4.62 0.90 24.25
N LEU A 241 4.76 2.12 24.78
CA LEU A 241 5.64 2.40 25.93
C LEU A 241 5.12 1.77 27.23
N VAL A 242 3.81 1.82 27.49
CA VAL A 242 3.18 1.13 28.63
C VAL A 242 3.39 -0.38 28.51
N ALA A 243 3.19 -0.97 27.33
CA ALA A 243 3.41 -2.39 27.10
C ALA A 243 4.89 -2.80 27.30
N ALA A 244 5.84 -2.03 26.76
CA ALA A 244 7.28 -2.29 26.91
C ALA A 244 7.77 -2.12 28.37
N HIS A 245 7.23 -1.13 29.10
CA HIS A 245 7.54 -0.92 30.51
C HIS A 245 6.95 -2.03 31.40
N MET A 246 5.71 -2.45 31.14
CA MET A 246 5.04 -3.55 31.85
C MET A 246 5.72 -4.90 31.61
N ALA A 247 6.27 -5.13 30.42
CA ALA A 247 7.04 -6.33 30.09
C ALA A 247 8.38 -6.42 30.84
N ARG A 248 9.01 -5.29 31.20
CA ARG A 248 10.30 -5.22 31.91
C ARG A 248 10.20 -5.21 33.44
N HIS A 249 9.05 -4.85 34.01
CA HIS A 249 8.88 -4.75 35.47
C HIS A 249 7.61 -5.45 35.98
N PRO A 250 7.44 -6.77 35.70
CA PRO A 250 6.25 -7.51 36.14
C PRO A 250 6.04 -7.46 37.66
N GLU A 251 7.13 -7.32 38.42
CA GLU A 251 7.15 -7.23 39.89
C GLU A 251 6.61 -5.90 40.45
N ARG A 252 6.68 -4.81 39.67
CA ARG A 252 6.26 -3.45 40.09
C ARG A 252 4.77 -3.19 39.91
N ILE A 253 4.06 -4.10 39.24
CA ILE A 253 2.60 -4.04 39.05
C ILE A 253 1.85 -4.15 40.40
N ARG A 254 2.50 -4.64 41.47
CA ARG A 254 1.79 -4.92 42.71
C ARG A 254 1.63 -3.78 43.72
N ARG A 255 2.28 -2.63 43.63
CA ARG A 255 1.99 -1.49 44.55
C ARG A 255 2.33 -0.13 43.97
N GLY A 256 1.30 0.62 43.57
CA GLY A 256 1.19 2.09 43.67
C GLY A 256 2.15 2.99 42.88
N ALA A 257 3.27 2.51 42.36
CA ALA A 257 4.29 3.34 41.70
C ALA A 257 4.03 3.58 40.20
N ALA A 258 3.19 2.76 39.55
CA ALA A 258 2.82 2.92 38.15
C ALA A 258 1.59 3.82 37.94
N ALA A 259 0.82 4.11 39.01
CA ALA A 259 -0.39 4.92 38.93
C ALA A 259 -0.14 6.35 38.42
N PRO A 260 0.91 7.09 38.85
CA PRO A 260 1.14 8.45 38.38
C PRO A 260 1.44 8.53 36.88
N LEU A 261 2.22 7.57 36.36
CA LEU A 261 2.56 7.48 34.94
C LEU A 261 1.34 7.09 34.08
N LEU A 262 0.48 6.20 34.60
CA LEU A 262 -0.76 5.80 33.92
C LEU A 262 -1.80 6.94 33.94
N ASP A 263 -1.89 7.68 35.03
CA ASP A 263 -2.76 8.85 35.19
C ASP A 263 -2.30 10.00 34.29
N GLU A 264 -0.99 10.22 34.17
CA GLU A 264 -0.39 11.23 33.29
C GLU A 264 -0.58 10.88 31.80
N ALA A 265 -0.37 9.62 31.41
CA ALA A 265 -0.67 9.14 30.05
C ALA A 265 -2.17 9.28 29.71
N THR A 266 -3.05 9.00 30.68
CA THR A 266 -4.51 9.13 30.54
C THR A 266 -4.95 10.60 30.46
N ALA A 267 -4.29 11.50 31.18
CA ALA A 267 -4.58 12.94 31.13
C ALA A 267 -4.18 13.55 29.77
N VAL A 268 -3.01 13.19 29.24
CA VAL A 268 -2.56 13.58 27.90
C VAL A 268 -3.52 13.04 26.84
N LEU A 269 -3.98 11.79 26.98
CA LEU A 269 -4.98 11.18 26.09
C LEU A 269 -6.30 11.96 26.06
N ASN A 270 -6.83 12.33 27.22
CA ASN A 270 -8.10 13.04 27.34
C ASN A 270 -8.05 14.49 26.81
N ALA A 271 -6.96 15.21 27.08
CA ALA A 271 -6.76 16.57 26.53
C ALA A 271 -6.72 16.56 25.00
N THR A 272 -6.13 15.52 24.44
CA THR A 272 -5.90 15.39 23.01
C THR A 272 -7.15 14.96 22.23
N LEU A 273 -7.94 14.04 22.80
CA LEU A 273 -9.25 13.65 22.27
C LEU A 273 -10.25 14.81 22.27
N ASN A 274 -10.18 15.71 23.27
CA ASN A 274 -11.04 16.90 23.34
C ASN A 274 -10.67 17.95 22.26
N ASN A 275 -9.39 18.11 21.93
CA ASN A 275 -8.94 18.97 20.83
C ASN A 275 -9.32 18.42 19.44
N ALA A 276 -9.23 17.09 19.25
CA ALA A 276 -9.64 16.44 18.00
C ALA A 276 -11.16 16.52 17.77
N ARG A 277 -11.97 16.44 18.84
CA ARG A 277 -13.43 16.65 18.79
C ARG A 277 -13.81 18.09 18.46
N GLY A 278 -12.97 19.08 18.82
CA GLY A 278 -13.18 20.48 18.42
C GLY A 278 -13.07 20.71 16.90
N LEU A 279 -12.28 19.90 16.19
CA LEU A 279 -12.09 19.96 14.73
C LEU A 279 -13.08 19.08 13.94
N SER A 280 -13.70 18.06 14.57
CA SER A 280 -14.65 17.16 13.90
C SER A 280 -16.13 17.59 14.01
N VAL A 281 -16.46 18.56 14.87
CA VAL A 281 -17.86 18.97 15.14
C VAL A 281 -18.46 19.90 14.08
N GLU A 282 -17.69 20.37 13.09
CA GLU A 282 -18.23 21.11 11.94
C GLU A 282 -18.49 20.26 10.68
N ALA A 283 -18.65 18.95 10.82
CA ALA A 283 -19.37 18.15 9.83
C ALA A 283 -20.88 18.45 9.88
N ARG A 284 -21.25 19.73 9.67
CA ARG A 284 -22.64 20.14 9.53
C ARG A 284 -23.15 19.73 8.15
N ARG A 285 -24.26 18.98 8.16
CA ARG A 285 -25.12 18.70 7.00
C ARG A 285 -25.29 19.98 6.16
N LEU A 286 -24.71 20.01 4.97
CA LEU A 286 -24.90 21.10 4.02
C LEU A 286 -25.45 20.58 2.70
N ARG A 287 -26.43 21.32 2.19
CA ARG A 287 -27.15 21.05 0.94
C ARG A 287 -26.19 21.23 -0.25
N PRO A 288 -26.37 20.52 -1.37
CA PRO A 288 -25.57 20.73 -2.57
C PRO A 288 -25.71 22.19 -3.05
N GLY A 289 -24.65 22.98 -2.90
CA GLY A 289 -24.64 24.42 -3.19
C GLY A 289 -24.14 24.75 -4.60
N GLY A 290 -24.78 25.70 -5.26
CA GLY A 290 -24.49 26.16 -6.63
C GLY A 290 -23.35 27.20 -6.75
N GLY A 291 -22.25 27.06 -5.99
CA GLY A 291 -21.09 27.97 -6.09
C GLY A 291 -20.41 27.93 -7.46
N ALA A 292 -19.70 28.98 -7.86
CA ALA A 292 -19.10 29.11 -9.20
C ALA A 292 -17.99 28.08 -9.44
N LEU A 293 -17.73 27.70 -10.70
CA LEU A 293 -16.55 26.89 -11.05
C LEU A 293 -15.38 27.85 -11.27
N ARG A 294 -14.29 27.66 -10.54
CA ARG A 294 -13.06 28.42 -10.70
C ARG A 294 -11.96 27.48 -11.14
N VAL A 295 -11.43 27.70 -12.34
CA VAL A 295 -10.28 26.96 -12.86
C VAL A 295 -9.03 27.78 -12.57
N VAL A 296 -8.07 27.18 -11.88
CA VAL A 296 -6.90 27.86 -11.36
C VAL A 296 -5.64 27.08 -11.73
N CYS A 297 -4.61 27.76 -12.22
CA CYS A 297 -3.29 27.17 -12.45
C CYS A 297 -2.18 28.11 -11.95
N VAL A 298 -0.96 27.59 -11.91
CA VAL A 298 0.24 28.36 -11.58
C VAL A 298 1.17 28.36 -12.77
N ALA A 299 1.57 29.55 -13.23
CA ALA A 299 2.52 29.72 -14.32
C ALA A 299 3.39 30.95 -14.07
N SER A 300 4.69 30.85 -14.34
CA SER A 300 5.65 31.94 -14.20
C SER A 300 5.77 32.80 -15.47
N SER A 301 5.46 32.25 -16.65
CA SER A 301 5.59 32.95 -17.92
C SER A 301 4.44 32.61 -18.88
N GLU A 302 4.14 33.53 -19.80
CA GLU A 302 3.24 33.24 -20.92
C GLU A 302 3.97 32.37 -21.94
N ARG A 303 3.37 31.21 -22.25
CA ARG A 303 3.90 30.22 -23.20
C ARG A 303 2.76 29.66 -24.05
N ALA A 304 3.09 29.00 -25.16
CA ALA A 304 2.10 28.41 -26.05
C ALA A 304 1.21 27.40 -25.32
N GLU A 305 1.78 26.67 -24.36
CA GLU A 305 1.10 25.68 -23.55
C GLU A 305 0.04 26.28 -22.63
N LEU A 306 0.35 27.41 -21.97
CA LEU A 306 -0.62 28.15 -21.17
C LEU A 306 -1.74 28.72 -22.05
N THR A 307 -1.39 29.19 -23.25
CA THR A 307 -2.37 29.70 -24.24
C THR A 307 -3.34 28.59 -24.66
N ARG A 308 -2.83 27.37 -24.91
CA ARG A 308 -3.63 26.18 -25.21
C ARG A 308 -4.56 25.83 -24.05
N LEU A 309 -4.06 25.79 -22.81
CA LEU A 309 -4.88 25.55 -21.63
C LEU A 309 -6.00 26.59 -21.50
N ARG A 310 -5.69 27.89 -21.60
CA ARG A 310 -6.69 28.98 -21.59
C ARG A 310 -7.77 28.78 -22.65
N ALA A 311 -7.39 28.40 -23.86
CA ALA A 311 -8.33 28.15 -24.94
C ALA A 311 -9.26 26.97 -24.63
N SER A 312 -8.75 25.88 -24.03
CA SER A 312 -9.57 24.72 -23.64
C SER A 312 -10.55 25.06 -22.52
N VAL A 313 -10.12 25.86 -21.54
CA VAL A 313 -10.98 26.35 -20.44
C VAL A 313 -12.09 27.26 -20.98
N LYS A 314 -11.76 28.16 -21.92
CA LYS A 314 -12.73 29.06 -22.55
C LYS A 314 -13.81 28.32 -23.34
N ARG A 315 -13.46 27.20 -23.99
CA ARG A 315 -14.43 26.32 -24.70
C ARG A 315 -15.52 25.77 -23.77
N LEU A 316 -15.22 25.66 -22.48
CA LEU A 316 -16.15 25.20 -21.45
C LEU A 316 -16.95 26.33 -20.80
N GLY A 317 -16.80 27.57 -21.29
CA GLY A 317 -17.45 28.76 -20.71
C GLY A 317 -16.91 29.16 -19.34
N ALA A 318 -15.70 28.73 -19.00
CA ALA A 318 -15.00 29.11 -17.77
C ALA A 318 -13.85 30.07 -18.06
N GLU A 319 -13.39 30.78 -17.03
CA GLU A 319 -12.18 31.60 -17.08
C GLU A 319 -11.04 30.93 -16.30
N LEU A 320 -9.83 30.99 -16.85
CA LEU A 320 -8.62 30.49 -16.21
C LEU A 320 -7.98 31.60 -15.37
N THR A 321 -7.92 31.39 -14.06
CA THR A 321 -7.11 32.21 -13.15
C THR A 321 -5.68 31.70 -13.15
N VAL A 322 -4.72 32.54 -13.51
CA VAL A 322 -3.29 32.19 -13.55
C VAL A 322 -2.56 32.89 -12.41
N LEU A 323 -1.96 32.11 -11.53
CA LEU A 323 -1.21 32.59 -10.37
C LEU A 323 0.29 32.61 -10.66
N GLY A 324 1.01 33.59 -10.13
CA GLY A 324 2.48 33.66 -10.20
C GLY A 324 3.06 34.20 -11.53
N LEU A 325 2.21 34.69 -12.44
CA LEU A 325 2.66 35.18 -13.74
C LEU A 325 3.64 36.37 -13.58
N GLY A 326 4.79 36.29 -14.25
CA GLY A 326 5.85 37.29 -14.15
C GLY A 326 6.70 37.20 -12.89
N GLN A 327 6.41 36.25 -11.98
CA GLN A 327 7.23 36.01 -10.79
C GLN A 327 8.29 34.93 -11.06
N PRO A 328 9.50 35.05 -10.49
CA PRO A 328 10.51 34.01 -10.60
C PRO A 328 10.00 32.72 -9.95
N TRP A 329 10.23 31.59 -10.63
CA TRP A 329 9.85 30.28 -10.12
C TRP A 329 10.68 29.93 -8.88
N ARG A 330 10.02 29.71 -7.73
CA ARG A 330 10.67 29.36 -6.46
C ARG A 330 10.66 27.87 -6.15
N GLY A 331 10.28 27.03 -7.11
CA GLY A 331 10.19 25.57 -6.94
C GLY A 331 8.76 25.05 -6.78
N LEU A 332 8.64 23.73 -6.71
CA LEU A 332 7.38 22.98 -6.80
C LEU A 332 6.39 23.33 -5.67
N GLY A 333 6.87 23.55 -4.45
CA GLY A 333 6.04 23.97 -3.31
C GLY A 333 5.40 25.36 -3.47
N SER A 334 5.85 26.19 -4.41
CA SER A 334 5.31 27.54 -4.64
C SER A 334 3.84 27.51 -5.07
N LYS A 335 3.41 26.41 -5.72
CA LYS A 335 2.03 26.22 -6.18
C LYS A 335 1.05 26.24 -5.01
N VAL A 336 1.40 25.55 -3.92
CA VAL A 336 0.60 25.45 -2.69
C VAL A 336 0.40 26.82 -2.07
N ALA A 337 1.48 27.60 -1.91
CA ALA A 337 1.41 28.92 -1.29
C ALA A 337 0.60 29.91 -2.11
N LEU A 338 0.79 29.92 -3.44
CA LEU A 338 0.03 30.80 -4.34
C LEU A 338 -1.46 30.46 -4.32
N LEU A 339 -1.82 29.17 -4.37
CA LEU A 339 -3.21 28.76 -4.32
C LEU A 339 -3.84 29.08 -2.97
N ALA A 340 -3.16 28.82 -1.85
CA ALA A 340 -3.66 29.16 -0.52
C ALA A 340 -3.97 30.66 -0.41
N ALA A 341 -3.02 31.51 -0.83
CA ALA A 341 -3.21 32.96 -0.84
C ALA A 341 -4.37 33.40 -1.75
N HIS A 342 -4.52 32.76 -2.92
CA HIS A 342 -5.65 33.03 -3.82
C HIS A 342 -7.00 32.67 -3.17
N LEU A 343 -7.06 31.53 -2.47
CA LEU A 343 -8.28 31.10 -1.82
C LEU A 343 -8.61 31.99 -0.62
N ASP A 344 -7.63 32.46 0.15
CA ASP A 344 -7.86 33.36 1.29
C ASP A 344 -8.32 34.77 0.89
N ALA A 345 -8.17 35.14 -0.38
CA ALA A 345 -8.74 36.37 -0.90
C ALA A 345 -10.28 36.35 -0.76
N SER A 346 -10.85 37.43 -0.22
CA SER A 346 -12.28 37.56 0.18
C SER A 346 -13.33 37.38 -0.92
N GLY A 347 -12.93 37.04 -2.15
CA GLY A 347 -13.81 36.83 -3.29
C GLY A 347 -14.17 35.38 -3.60
N VAL A 348 -13.51 34.38 -2.99
CA VAL A 348 -13.81 32.95 -3.21
C VAL A 348 -14.80 32.46 -2.15
N ALA A 349 -15.99 32.03 -2.57
CA ALA A 349 -17.00 31.52 -1.64
C ALA A 349 -16.67 30.08 -1.21
N ALA A 350 -17.04 29.69 0.01
CA ALA A 350 -16.76 28.36 0.56
C ALA A 350 -17.31 27.20 -0.29
N ASP A 351 -18.44 27.42 -0.96
CA ASP A 351 -19.11 26.45 -1.83
C ASP A 351 -18.68 26.53 -3.31
N ASP A 352 -17.80 27.47 -3.67
CA ASP A 352 -17.22 27.51 -5.02
C ASP A 352 -16.45 26.22 -5.28
N LEU A 353 -16.53 25.74 -6.52
CA LEU A 353 -15.84 24.54 -6.97
C LEU A 353 -14.49 24.94 -7.57
N ILE A 354 -13.40 24.49 -6.96
CA ILE A 354 -12.04 24.82 -7.35
C ILE A 354 -11.46 23.65 -8.12
N LEU A 355 -11.14 23.87 -9.39
CA LEU A 355 -10.36 22.96 -10.22
C LEU A 355 -8.94 23.51 -10.33
N PHE A 356 -7.99 22.89 -9.64
CA PHE A 356 -6.57 23.20 -9.79
C PHE A 356 -5.96 22.35 -10.89
N LEU A 357 -5.11 22.95 -11.73
CA LEU A 357 -4.41 22.31 -12.84
C LEU A 357 -2.96 22.82 -12.94
N ASP A 358 -2.06 21.94 -13.35
CA ASP A 358 -0.77 22.34 -13.91
C ASP A 358 -0.96 23.09 -15.24
N ALA A 359 -0.06 24.01 -15.55
CA ALA A 359 -0.29 25.01 -16.60
C ALA A 359 0.22 24.59 -17.99
N TYR A 360 1.34 23.87 -18.05
CA TYR A 360 2.09 23.70 -19.30
C TYR A 360 1.86 22.34 -19.98
N ASP A 361 1.35 21.37 -19.26
CA ASP A 361 1.19 19.99 -19.70
C ASP A 361 -0.21 19.45 -19.36
N VAL A 362 -1.19 20.33 -19.17
CA VAL A 362 -2.59 19.95 -18.95
C VAL A 362 -3.46 20.48 -20.08
N LEU A 363 -4.47 19.68 -20.43
CA LEU A 363 -5.52 20.04 -21.39
C LEU A 363 -6.87 19.60 -20.85
N LEU A 364 -7.83 20.54 -20.77
CA LEU A 364 -9.22 20.18 -20.49
C LEU A 364 -9.88 19.65 -21.76
N LEU A 365 -10.74 18.65 -21.59
CA LEU A 365 -11.39 17.89 -22.65
C LEU A 365 -12.89 18.22 -22.74
N PRO A 366 -13.59 17.87 -23.84
CA PRO A 366 -15.02 18.14 -24.01
C PRO A 366 -15.88 17.60 -22.85
N ALA A 367 -15.59 16.39 -22.36
CA ALA A 367 -16.25 15.76 -21.21
C ALA A 367 -16.26 16.63 -19.93
N ALA A 368 -15.37 17.61 -19.79
CA ALA A 368 -15.34 18.54 -18.66
C ALA A 368 -16.62 19.39 -18.54
N ALA A 369 -17.45 19.49 -19.58
CA ALA A 369 -18.79 20.07 -19.48
C ALA A 369 -19.66 19.36 -18.42
N GLN A 370 -19.36 18.09 -18.10
CA GLN A 370 -20.07 17.31 -17.08
C GLN A 370 -19.46 17.39 -15.68
N LEU A 371 -18.36 18.13 -15.49
CA LEU A 371 -17.56 18.14 -14.26
C LEU A 371 -18.37 18.39 -13.01
N ARG A 372 -19.19 19.45 -13.01
CA ARG A 372 -20.06 19.78 -11.88
C ARG A 372 -21.07 18.68 -11.57
N LYS A 373 -21.65 18.07 -12.62
CA LYS A 373 -22.63 16.99 -12.48
C LYS A 373 -21.99 15.76 -11.84
N ARG A 374 -20.82 15.32 -12.32
CA ARG A 374 -20.12 14.14 -11.77
C ARG A 374 -19.65 14.41 -10.34
N PHE A 375 -19.05 15.57 -10.07
CA PHE A 375 -18.62 15.92 -8.72
C PHE A 375 -19.78 15.94 -7.72
N THR A 376 -20.93 16.50 -8.11
CA THR A 376 -22.12 16.52 -7.23
C THR A 376 -22.66 15.10 -6.97
N ALA A 377 -22.54 14.17 -7.92
CA ALA A 377 -22.92 12.78 -7.71
C ALA A 377 -21.97 12.10 -6.72
N LEU A 378 -20.67 12.31 -6.88
CA LEU A 378 -19.63 11.82 -5.97
C LEU A 378 -19.82 12.32 -4.53
N GLU A 379 -20.11 13.62 -4.35
CA GLU A 379 -20.39 14.21 -3.03
C GLU A 379 -21.57 13.51 -2.34
N ARG A 380 -22.60 13.09 -3.08
CA ARG A 380 -23.78 12.39 -2.51
C ARG A 380 -23.44 10.98 -2.04
N GLU A 381 -22.49 10.34 -2.69
CA GLU A 381 -21.97 9.02 -2.33
C GLU A 381 -20.97 9.09 -1.17
N LYS A 382 -20.69 10.30 -0.63
CA LYS A 382 -19.75 10.58 0.47
C LYS A 382 -18.32 10.12 0.20
N GLN A 383 -17.91 10.12 -1.07
CA GLN A 383 -16.56 9.69 -1.46
C GLN A 383 -15.61 10.90 -1.47
N GLY A 384 -14.93 11.16 -0.35
CA GLY A 384 -13.89 12.19 -0.23
C GLY A 384 -14.37 13.65 -0.39
N ALA A 385 -13.60 14.59 0.14
CA ALA A 385 -13.89 16.03 0.04
C ALA A 385 -13.15 16.69 -1.14
N VAL A 386 -12.00 16.12 -1.54
CA VAL A 386 -11.19 16.57 -2.68
C VAL A 386 -10.85 15.38 -3.57
N VAL A 387 -11.16 15.50 -4.86
CA VAL A 387 -10.82 14.54 -5.90
C VAL A 387 -9.44 14.84 -6.44
N PHE A 388 -8.53 13.88 -6.36
CA PHE A 388 -7.21 13.95 -6.97
C PHE A 388 -7.13 13.07 -8.20
N ASN A 389 -6.35 13.53 -9.19
CA ASN A 389 -5.88 12.66 -10.25
C ASN A 389 -5.08 11.48 -9.65
N SER A 390 -5.13 10.33 -10.32
CA SER A 390 -4.40 9.14 -9.90
C SER A 390 -3.42 8.68 -10.97
N GLU A 391 -2.32 8.07 -10.55
CA GLU A 391 -1.27 7.57 -11.41
C GLU A 391 -0.81 6.15 -11.03
N VAL A 392 -0.02 5.56 -11.92
CA VAL A 392 0.49 4.18 -11.81
C VAL A 392 1.71 4.11 -10.89
N ASN A 393 2.52 5.18 -10.85
CA ASN A 393 3.77 5.23 -10.10
C ASN A 393 3.58 5.99 -8.78
N CYS A 394 4.21 5.53 -7.71
CA CYS A 394 4.22 6.30 -6.47
C CYS A 394 5.44 7.23 -6.50
N ALA A 395 5.25 8.45 -6.97
CA ALA A 395 6.29 9.47 -7.07
C ALA A 395 6.10 10.59 -6.02
N PRO A 396 7.16 11.32 -5.64
CA PRO A 396 8.57 11.08 -5.96
C PRO A 396 9.20 9.96 -5.12
N ASP A 397 8.46 9.41 -4.14
CA ASP A 397 8.95 8.44 -3.19
C ASP A 397 8.24 7.08 -3.36
N PRO A 398 8.85 6.12 -4.07
CA PRO A 398 8.26 4.82 -4.32
C PRO A 398 7.98 4.02 -3.05
N SER A 399 8.65 4.34 -1.93
CA SER A 399 8.41 3.65 -0.66
C SER A 399 7.00 3.92 -0.12
N MET A 400 6.41 5.08 -0.44
CA MET A 400 5.06 5.46 -0.03
C MET A 400 3.97 4.61 -0.68
N ARG A 401 4.29 3.84 -1.74
CA ARG A 401 3.38 2.86 -2.39
C ARG A 401 2.76 1.89 -1.39
N LEU A 402 3.49 1.61 -0.34
CA LEU A 402 3.14 0.65 0.70
C LEU A 402 2.12 1.22 1.70
N LEU A 403 1.88 2.53 1.66
CA LEU A 403 0.99 3.27 2.54
C LEU A 403 -0.39 3.57 1.90
N TYR A 404 -0.48 3.49 0.57
CA TYR A 404 -1.75 3.63 -0.14
C TYR A 404 -2.61 2.37 0.02
N GLY A 405 -3.93 2.55 0.17
CA GLY A 405 -4.88 1.45 -0.02
C GLY A 405 -4.78 0.84 -1.41
N ARG A 406 -5.22 -0.41 -1.59
CA ARG A 406 -5.42 -0.99 -2.93
C ARG A 406 -6.86 -0.69 -3.38
N PRO A 407 -7.09 -0.29 -4.65
CA PRO A 407 -8.44 -0.18 -5.18
C PRO A 407 -9.17 -1.52 -5.06
N ALA A 408 -10.43 -1.50 -4.62
CA ALA A 408 -11.19 -2.72 -4.30
C ALA A 408 -11.62 -3.53 -5.54
N ASP A 409 -11.44 -2.96 -6.73
CA ASP A 409 -12.16 -3.34 -7.95
C ASP A 409 -11.25 -3.40 -9.20
N GLY A 410 -9.94 -3.58 -8.97
CA GLY A 410 -8.95 -3.74 -10.05
C GLY A 410 -8.69 -2.47 -10.87
N ALA A 411 -9.04 -1.29 -10.35
CA ALA A 411 -8.79 -0.02 -11.03
C ALA A 411 -7.30 0.16 -11.42
N PRO A 412 -7.02 0.74 -12.61
CA PRO A 412 -5.67 0.79 -13.18
C PRO A 412 -4.73 1.76 -12.47
N PHE A 413 -5.26 2.79 -11.81
CA PHE A 413 -4.47 3.80 -11.10
C PHE A 413 -4.62 3.66 -9.59
N ARG A 414 -3.60 4.08 -8.83
CA ARG A 414 -3.58 3.87 -7.37
C ARG A 414 -3.00 5.02 -6.56
N PHE A 415 -2.02 5.75 -7.08
CA PHE A 415 -1.27 6.74 -6.31
C PHE A 415 -1.71 8.15 -6.67
N LEU A 416 -1.58 9.10 -5.74
CA LEU A 416 -1.97 10.49 -5.97
C LEU A 416 -1.02 11.16 -6.97
N ASN A 417 -1.61 11.95 -7.88
CA ASN A 417 -0.92 12.92 -8.70
C ASN A 417 -1.40 14.34 -8.32
N SER A 418 -0.49 15.26 -7.97
CA SER A 418 -0.87 16.60 -7.49
C SER A 418 -1.15 17.61 -8.60
N GLY A 419 -0.87 17.27 -9.86
CA GLY A 419 -1.01 18.20 -10.98
C GLY A 419 -2.46 18.55 -11.32
N ILE A 420 -3.44 17.75 -10.88
CA ILE A 420 -4.86 18.06 -11.05
C ILE A 420 -5.66 17.60 -9.82
N TYR A 421 -6.46 18.50 -9.26
CA TYR A 421 -7.44 18.16 -8.22
C TYR A 421 -8.64 19.11 -8.19
N LEU A 422 -9.73 18.61 -7.64
CA LEU A 422 -11.04 19.25 -7.63
C LEU A 422 -11.72 19.12 -6.27
N GLY A 423 -12.20 20.23 -5.72
CA GLY A 423 -12.95 20.21 -4.47
C GLY A 423 -13.68 21.52 -4.21
N ARG A 424 -14.53 21.54 -3.20
CA ARG A 424 -15.10 22.81 -2.72
C ARG A 424 -14.00 23.68 -2.14
N ALA A 425 -14.10 24.99 -2.27
CA ALA A 425 -13.09 25.92 -1.78
C ALA A 425 -12.79 25.72 -0.28
N ARG A 426 -13.79 25.44 0.55
CA ARG A 426 -13.59 25.12 1.98
C ARG A 426 -12.71 23.89 2.21
N ASP A 427 -12.89 22.85 1.42
CA ASP A 427 -12.23 21.56 1.57
C ASP A 427 -10.80 21.65 1.05
N VAL A 428 -10.61 22.35 -0.07
CA VAL A 428 -9.29 22.68 -0.64
C VAL A 428 -8.50 23.59 0.32
N ARG A 429 -9.10 24.65 0.89
CA ARG A 429 -8.43 25.50 1.90
C ARG A 429 -7.98 24.69 3.10
N SER A 430 -8.86 23.86 3.64
CA SER A 430 -8.53 23.02 4.81
C SER A 430 -7.39 22.05 4.51
N MET A 431 -7.37 21.45 3.31
CA MET A 431 -6.27 20.61 2.86
C MET A 431 -4.96 21.39 2.76
N LEU A 432 -4.96 22.54 2.06
CA LEU A 432 -3.76 23.35 1.86
C LEU A 432 -3.19 23.87 3.19
N ALA A 433 -4.03 24.18 4.17
CA ALA A 433 -3.59 24.58 5.51
C ALA A 433 -2.80 23.46 6.21
N VAL A 434 -3.25 22.21 6.09
CA VAL A 434 -2.53 21.04 6.63
C VAL A 434 -1.21 20.82 5.89
N VAL A 435 -1.25 20.88 4.56
CA VAL A 435 -0.06 20.71 3.70
C VAL A 435 0.98 21.80 3.98
N ALA A 436 0.57 23.07 4.07
CA ALA A 436 1.47 24.18 4.36
C ALA A 436 2.11 24.04 5.76
N ALA A 437 1.35 23.59 6.76
CA ALA A 437 1.89 23.34 8.10
C ALA A 437 2.93 22.21 8.12
N ASP A 438 2.76 21.17 7.29
CA ASP A 438 3.72 20.05 7.13
C ASP A 438 5.00 20.53 6.42
N VAL A 439 4.86 21.33 5.35
CA VAL A 439 5.99 21.97 4.65
C VAL A 439 6.81 22.84 5.60
N GLU A 440 6.15 23.70 6.39
CA GLU A 440 6.81 24.59 7.35
C GLU A 440 7.54 23.78 8.45
N ALA A 441 6.91 22.73 8.96
CA ALA A 441 7.51 21.87 9.98
C ALA A 441 8.79 21.18 9.46
N HIS A 442 8.74 20.66 8.24
CA HIS A 442 9.90 20.01 7.63
C HIS A 442 11.03 21.00 7.33
N HIS A 443 10.70 22.20 6.84
CA HIS A 443 11.68 23.27 6.61
C HIS A 443 12.45 23.62 7.89
N ALA A 444 11.73 23.81 9.00
CA ALA A 444 12.33 24.15 10.29
C ALA A 444 13.35 23.10 10.76
N SER A 445 13.17 21.84 10.36
CA SER A 445 14.07 20.73 10.73
C SER A 445 15.34 20.59 9.88
N LEU A 446 15.34 21.07 8.62
CA LEU A 446 16.44 20.84 7.67
C LEU A 446 17.11 22.12 7.14
N GLY A 447 16.60 23.30 7.46
CA GLY A 447 17.16 24.59 7.03
C GLY A 447 17.20 24.81 5.51
N ALA A 448 16.44 24.02 4.74
CA ALA A 448 16.44 24.02 3.28
C ALA A 448 15.19 24.67 2.70
N ASP A 449 15.31 25.56 1.70
CA ASP A 449 14.21 26.30 1.04
C ASP A 449 12.89 25.51 0.96
N PRO A 450 11.77 26.01 1.56
CA PRO A 450 10.57 25.21 1.77
C PRO A 450 9.86 24.90 0.46
N TYR A 451 10.18 25.63 -0.60
CA TYR A 451 9.55 25.54 -1.90
C TYR A 451 10.37 24.70 -2.90
N ARG A 452 11.59 24.28 -2.54
CA ARG A 452 12.46 23.46 -3.39
C ARG A 452 11.93 22.04 -3.59
N PHE A 453 11.13 21.54 -2.65
CA PHE A 453 10.64 20.15 -2.66
C PHE A 453 9.38 19.99 -3.51
N ASP A 454 9.27 18.80 -4.09
CA ASP A 454 8.13 18.35 -4.89
C ASP A 454 6.82 18.45 -4.09
N ASP A 455 5.84 19.19 -4.62
CA ASP A 455 4.54 19.38 -3.99
C ASP A 455 3.78 18.06 -3.84
N GLN A 456 3.98 17.12 -4.77
CA GLN A 456 3.35 15.80 -4.75
C GLN A 456 3.72 15.01 -3.50
N ARG A 457 4.95 15.18 -2.96
CA ARG A 457 5.36 14.55 -1.69
C ARG A 457 4.41 14.94 -0.55
N TRP A 458 4.07 16.22 -0.45
CA TRP A 458 3.24 16.74 0.64
C TRP A 458 1.78 16.31 0.49
N PHE A 459 1.27 16.31 -0.75
CA PHE A 459 -0.07 15.81 -1.03
C PHE A 459 -0.20 14.30 -0.81
N ASN A 460 0.83 13.52 -1.14
CA ASN A 460 0.87 12.09 -0.79
C ASN A 460 0.73 11.88 0.71
N ARG A 461 1.49 12.62 1.53
CA ARG A 461 1.42 12.55 2.99
C ARG A 461 0.02 12.92 3.50
N PHE A 462 -0.59 13.95 2.94
CA PHE A 462 -1.97 14.33 3.26
C PHE A 462 -2.97 13.21 2.91
N ALA A 463 -2.91 12.64 1.71
CA ALA A 463 -3.84 11.61 1.26
C ALA A 463 -3.73 10.31 2.06
N ILE A 464 -2.51 9.95 2.49
CA ILE A 464 -2.27 8.80 3.36
C ILE A 464 -2.80 9.06 4.77
N ALA A 465 -2.62 10.26 5.31
CA ALA A 465 -3.05 10.61 6.66
C ALA A 465 -4.57 10.84 6.78
N PHE A 466 -5.23 11.27 5.70
CA PHE A 466 -6.65 11.62 5.67
C PHE A 466 -7.39 10.97 4.49
N PRO A 467 -7.40 9.63 4.40
CA PRO A 467 -8.00 8.93 3.27
C PRO A 467 -9.52 9.19 3.14
N GLU A 468 -10.21 9.51 4.23
CA GLU A 468 -11.63 9.87 4.24
C GLU A 468 -11.93 11.25 3.62
N ARG A 469 -10.91 12.10 3.50
CA ARG A 469 -11.00 13.45 2.91
C ARG A 469 -10.58 13.48 1.45
N VAL A 470 -10.03 12.39 0.94
CA VAL A 470 -9.47 12.29 -0.41
C VAL A 470 -10.22 11.24 -1.21
N HIS A 471 -10.60 11.60 -2.44
CA HIS A 471 -11.00 10.64 -3.45
C HIS A 471 -9.89 10.55 -4.50
N LEU A 472 -9.27 9.37 -4.61
CA LEU A 472 -8.32 9.08 -5.67
C LEU A 472 -9.10 8.58 -6.89
N ASP A 473 -9.04 9.31 -8.00
CA ASP A 473 -9.72 8.94 -9.25
C ASP A 473 -9.04 7.74 -9.95
N ALA A 474 -9.10 6.58 -9.32
CA ALA A 474 -8.40 5.36 -9.70
C ALA A 474 -8.81 4.81 -11.08
N ARG A 475 -9.98 5.23 -11.60
CA ARG A 475 -10.49 4.89 -12.94
C ARG A 475 -10.37 6.02 -13.96
N ALA A 476 -9.67 7.10 -13.62
CA ALA A 476 -9.52 8.26 -14.50
C ALA A 476 -10.84 8.76 -15.10
N SER A 477 -11.89 8.79 -14.27
CA SER A 477 -13.24 9.21 -14.64
C SER A 477 -13.42 10.73 -14.62
N PHE A 478 -12.52 11.42 -13.93
CA PHE A 478 -12.35 12.87 -13.95
C PHE A 478 -11.05 13.24 -14.67
N PHE A 479 -9.91 12.65 -14.28
CA PHE A 479 -8.59 13.11 -14.71
C PHE A 479 -7.73 11.91 -15.12
N HIS A 480 -6.91 12.07 -16.16
CA HIS A 480 -6.05 11.00 -16.64
C HIS A 480 -4.60 11.47 -16.75
N THR A 481 -3.69 10.78 -16.05
CA THR A 481 -2.24 10.92 -16.27
C THR A 481 -1.83 10.31 -17.61
N LEU A 482 -0.86 10.89 -18.29
CA LEU A 482 -0.28 10.33 -19.51
C LEU A 482 1.12 9.75 -19.26
N GLN A 483 1.58 9.69 -18.00
CA GLN A 483 2.86 9.07 -17.68
C GLN A 483 2.84 7.59 -18.05
N ASP A 484 3.87 7.16 -18.77
CA ASP A 484 4.00 5.82 -19.34
C ASP A 484 2.87 5.42 -20.32
N MET A 485 2.21 6.41 -20.96
CA MET A 485 1.12 6.19 -21.92
C MET A 485 1.49 6.63 -23.34
N ASP A 486 0.79 6.09 -24.33
CA ASP A 486 0.86 6.49 -25.73
C ASP A 486 -0.49 7.09 -26.22
N ALA A 487 -0.46 7.91 -27.26
CA ALA A 487 -1.69 8.47 -27.83
C ALA A 487 -2.63 7.38 -28.41
N SER A 488 -2.10 6.21 -28.76
CA SER A 488 -2.87 5.05 -29.22
C SER A 488 -3.63 4.32 -28.11
N ASP A 489 -3.38 4.64 -26.84
CA ASP A 489 -4.17 4.16 -25.70
C ASP A 489 -5.53 4.88 -25.58
N PHE A 490 -5.82 5.81 -26.49
CA PHE A 490 -7.05 6.59 -26.50
C PHE A 490 -7.78 6.54 -27.83
N ASP A 491 -9.10 6.51 -27.74
CA ASP A 491 -10.02 6.66 -28.87
C ASP A 491 -10.81 7.97 -28.76
N ILE A 492 -11.34 8.44 -29.89
CA ILE A 492 -12.34 9.50 -29.90
C ILE A 492 -13.68 8.84 -30.20
N VAL A 493 -14.59 8.89 -29.24
CA VAL A 493 -15.92 8.27 -29.32
C VAL A 493 -16.96 9.36 -29.00
N ASP A 494 -17.89 9.59 -29.91
CA ASP A 494 -18.96 10.58 -29.76
C ASP A 494 -18.49 12.00 -29.39
N GLY A 495 -17.29 12.37 -29.85
CA GLY A 495 -16.68 13.68 -29.59
C GLY A 495 -15.94 13.79 -28.25
N ASP A 496 -15.79 12.69 -27.52
CA ASP A 496 -14.99 12.63 -26.29
C ASP A 496 -13.75 11.75 -26.48
N LEU A 497 -12.66 12.12 -25.81
CA LEU A 497 -11.48 11.25 -25.67
C LEU A 497 -11.80 10.16 -24.64
N VAL A 498 -11.62 8.89 -25.00
CA VAL A 498 -11.89 7.73 -24.16
C VAL A 498 -10.60 6.92 -23.98
N SER A 499 -10.26 6.62 -22.74
CA SER A 499 -9.12 5.76 -22.39
C SER A 499 -9.47 4.29 -22.64
N ARG A 500 -8.62 3.57 -23.37
CA ARG A 500 -8.72 2.10 -23.52
C ARG A 500 -8.33 1.36 -22.25
N ILE A 501 -7.61 2.02 -21.34
CA ILE A 501 -7.10 1.43 -20.10
C ILE A 501 -8.16 1.46 -19.01
N SER A 502 -8.82 2.61 -18.85
CA SER A 502 -9.83 2.77 -17.81
C SER A 502 -11.27 2.71 -18.32
N GLU A 503 -11.45 2.62 -19.64
CA GLU A 503 -12.76 2.64 -20.33
C GLU A 503 -13.60 3.88 -20.00
N ALA A 504 -12.94 4.96 -19.55
CA ALA A 504 -13.58 6.20 -19.13
C ALA A 504 -13.26 7.35 -20.09
N ALA A 505 -14.17 8.33 -20.14
CA ALA A 505 -13.95 9.62 -20.78
C ALA A 505 -13.47 10.64 -19.75
N PRO A 506 -12.15 10.88 -19.62
CA PRO A 506 -11.62 11.87 -18.69
C PRO A 506 -11.98 13.29 -19.12
N MET A 507 -12.06 14.18 -18.14
CA MET A 507 -12.33 15.61 -18.30
C MET A 507 -11.05 16.43 -18.51
N ALA A 508 -9.91 15.89 -18.10
CA ALA A 508 -8.62 16.48 -18.31
C ALA A 508 -7.56 15.40 -18.50
N VAL A 509 -6.57 15.69 -19.33
CA VAL A 509 -5.35 14.88 -19.45
C VAL A 509 -4.16 15.67 -18.97
N HIS A 510 -3.23 14.99 -18.30
CA HIS A 510 -2.00 15.53 -17.75
C HIS A 510 -0.79 14.83 -18.38
N GLY A 511 -0.02 15.55 -19.18
CA GLY A 511 1.22 15.13 -19.84
C GLY A 511 2.43 15.02 -18.92
N ASN A 512 2.26 14.54 -17.68
CA ASN A 512 3.33 14.50 -16.70
C ASN A 512 4.44 13.50 -17.06
N GLY A 513 5.67 13.81 -16.63
CA GLY A 513 6.83 12.95 -16.81
C GLY A 513 7.14 12.68 -18.28
N ASN A 514 7.27 11.40 -18.66
CA ASN A 514 7.48 10.99 -20.05
C ASN A 514 6.20 11.03 -20.91
N GLY A 515 5.04 11.35 -20.31
CA GLY A 515 3.75 11.46 -21.00
C GLY A 515 3.60 12.69 -21.90
N ILE A 516 4.58 13.60 -21.89
CA ILE A 516 4.54 14.84 -22.67
C ILE A 516 4.47 14.59 -24.18
N THR A 517 5.02 13.47 -24.67
CA THR A 517 4.94 13.08 -26.08
C THR A 517 3.50 12.72 -26.45
N ALA A 518 2.89 11.79 -25.72
CA ALA A 518 1.49 11.40 -25.91
C ALA A 518 0.55 12.61 -25.78
N PHE A 519 0.83 13.50 -24.84
CA PHE A 519 0.07 14.73 -24.66
C PHE A 519 0.07 15.62 -25.92
N HIS A 520 1.22 15.82 -26.56
CA HIS A 520 1.30 16.60 -27.81
C HIS A 520 0.61 15.91 -28.98
N ASP A 521 0.72 14.59 -29.08
CA ASP A 521 0.03 13.82 -30.13
C ASP A 521 -1.49 13.86 -29.96
N LEU A 522 -1.99 13.71 -28.73
CA LEU A 522 -3.40 13.83 -28.40
C LEU A 522 -3.92 15.26 -28.65
N SER A 523 -3.15 16.29 -28.27
CA SER A 523 -3.48 17.69 -28.57
C SER A 523 -3.69 17.93 -30.07
N ARG A 524 -2.75 17.47 -30.91
CA ARG A 524 -2.86 17.56 -32.37
C ARG A 524 -4.07 16.81 -32.92
N ARG A 525 -4.29 15.59 -32.43
CA ARG A 525 -5.42 14.76 -32.87
C ARG A 525 -6.76 15.38 -32.51
N LEU A 526 -6.91 15.89 -31.29
CA LEU A 526 -8.13 16.58 -30.85
C LEU A 526 -8.36 17.88 -31.64
N ALA A 527 -7.29 18.58 -32.03
CA ALA A 527 -7.40 19.74 -32.89
C ALA A 527 -7.87 19.37 -34.30
N ALA A 528 -7.30 18.32 -34.89
CA ALA A 528 -7.68 17.85 -36.21
C ALA A 528 -9.13 17.30 -36.25
N ASP A 529 -9.51 16.48 -35.27
CA ASP A 529 -10.75 15.71 -35.30
C ASP A 529 -11.94 16.49 -34.71
N LEU A 530 -11.70 17.34 -33.70
CA LEU A 530 -12.74 18.01 -32.92
C LEU A 530 -12.61 19.55 -32.94
N GLY A 531 -11.60 20.09 -33.64
CA GLY A 531 -11.31 21.52 -33.61
C GLY A 531 -10.96 22.01 -32.21
N TRP A 532 -10.40 21.16 -31.36
CA TRP A 532 -9.95 21.52 -30.01
C TRP A 532 -8.63 22.33 -30.07
N PRO A 533 -8.27 23.12 -29.04
CA PRO A 533 -7.05 23.93 -29.12
C PRO A 533 -5.77 23.09 -29.18
N ASP A 534 -4.91 23.40 -30.15
CA ASP A 534 -3.54 22.86 -30.22
C ASP A 534 -2.50 23.88 -29.75
N SER A 535 -1.33 23.38 -29.38
CA SER A 535 -0.11 24.16 -29.12
C SER A 535 0.56 24.71 -30.38
N SER A 536 0.32 24.15 -31.58
CA SER A 536 1.03 24.54 -32.80
C SER A 536 0.52 25.81 -33.46
N ASP A 537 -0.66 26.33 -33.07
CA ASP A 537 -1.26 27.51 -33.69
C ASP A 537 -0.74 28.85 -33.12
N ALA A 538 0.26 28.82 -32.25
CA ALA A 538 0.99 30.02 -31.84
C ALA A 538 2.08 30.38 -32.87
N VAL A 539 1.68 31.09 -33.92
CA VAL A 539 2.60 31.83 -34.81
C VAL A 539 3.49 32.75 -33.97
N PHE A 540 4.77 32.44 -33.82
CA PHE A 540 5.83 33.46 -33.74
C PHE A 540 7.11 32.96 -34.40
N ALA A 541 7.56 33.79 -35.33
CA ALA A 541 8.77 33.65 -36.11
C ALA A 541 10.04 33.67 -35.25
N ALA A 542 11.02 32.88 -35.71
CA ALA A 542 12.45 32.98 -35.48
C ALA A 542 12.95 34.11 -34.56
N THR A 543 13.50 33.72 -33.41
CA THR A 543 14.85 34.14 -33.00
C THR A 543 15.52 33.02 -32.20
N THR A 544 16.81 32.86 -32.48
CA THR A 544 17.72 31.79 -32.11
C THR A 544 18.23 31.88 -30.66
N SER A 545 18.17 30.73 -29.94
CA SER A 545 19.14 30.18 -28.95
C SER A 545 19.50 30.95 -27.66
N PRO A 546 20.25 30.36 -26.69
CA PRO A 546 20.25 28.99 -26.14
C PRO A 546 20.16 29.00 -24.59
N LEU A 547 20.00 27.83 -23.95
CA LEU A 547 20.66 27.40 -22.69
C LEU A 547 19.84 26.30 -21.99
N ILE A 548 20.20 25.04 -22.22
CA ILE A 548 20.32 24.04 -21.14
C ILE A 548 21.50 23.13 -21.52
N SER A 549 22.61 23.32 -20.81
CA SER A 549 23.58 22.28 -20.45
C SER A 549 23.37 21.96 -18.98
#